data_AF-A0A6V7PZA9-F1
#
_entry.id   AF-A0A6V7PZA9-F1
#
_cell.length_a   1.000
_cell.length_b   1.000
_cell.length_c   1.000
_cell.angle_alpha   90.00
_cell.angle_beta   90.00
_cell.angle_gamma   90.00
#
_symmetry.space_group_name_H-M   'P 1'
#
loop_
_entity.id
_entity.type
_entity.pdbx_description
1 polymer ?
#
loop_
_entity_poly.entity_id
_entity_poly.type
_entity_poly.pdbx_seq_one_letter_code
_entity_poly.pdbx_strand_id
1 'polypeptide(L)'
;MRRLGVGPEKKLAAARIVMDRFIAKTIAEKKQAYAKRESDDEESDLLSAYIEEKELDSSSASDDERFLRDTAMNFMLAGRDTTGSGLSWFFWLLSKNPRVEEKLLQELNTLSPPKKVNSPSSTPKSSVSWSTSAPPYANRSASSRRSP
;
A
#
# COMPACT_ATOMS: atom_id res chain seq x y z
N MET A 1 18.17 -31.29 9.63
CA MET A 1 19.27 -30.99 10.58
C MET A 1 19.13 -29.54 11.06
N ARG A 2 18.64 -29.29 12.28
CA ARG A 2 18.62 -27.96 12.91
C ARG A 2 19.79 -27.93 13.89
N ARG A 3 20.93 -27.36 13.49
CA ARG A 3 22.19 -27.71 14.18
C ARG A 3 22.60 -26.78 15.30
N LEU A 4 22.30 -25.47 15.33
CA LEU A 4 22.78 -24.67 16.48
C LEU A 4 21.90 -23.47 16.87
N GLY A 5 20.85 -23.09 16.12
CA GLY A 5 19.94 -22.01 16.55
C GLY A 5 20.62 -20.63 16.67
N VAL A 6 21.78 -20.47 16.03
CA VAL A 6 22.59 -19.24 16.02
C VAL A 6 22.74 -18.71 14.59
N GLY A 7 22.85 -17.39 14.46
CA GLY A 7 23.09 -16.74 13.17
C GLY A 7 21.86 -16.71 12.24
N PRO A 8 22.03 -16.96 10.92
CA PRO A 8 20.95 -16.85 9.92
C PRO A 8 19.75 -17.76 10.20
N GLU A 9 19.97 -18.94 10.80
CA GLU A 9 18.92 -19.90 11.18
C GLU A 9 17.92 -19.28 12.18
N LYS A 10 18.44 -18.53 13.17
CA LYS A 10 17.61 -17.81 14.16
C LYS A 10 16.80 -16.69 13.51
N LYS A 11 17.40 -15.98 12.56
CA LYS A 11 16.71 -14.91 11.81
C LYS A 11 15.59 -15.47 10.94
N LEU A 12 15.83 -16.58 10.24
CA LEU A 12 14.81 -17.25 9.44
C LEU A 12 13.66 -17.77 10.31
N ALA A 13 13.97 -18.38 11.46
CA ALA A 13 12.97 -18.84 12.41
C ALA A 13 12.11 -17.67 12.93
N ALA A 14 12.72 -16.54 13.28
CA ALA A 14 12.01 -15.34 13.69
C ALA A 14 11.14 -14.76 12.58
N ALA A 15 11.66 -14.69 11.34
CA ALA A 15 10.91 -14.22 10.18
C ALA A 15 9.70 -15.11 9.88
N ARG A 16 9.87 -16.44 9.99
CA ARG A 16 8.76 -17.39 9.84
C ARG A 16 7.66 -17.12 10.85
N ILE A 17 7.99 -16.91 12.13
CA ILE A 17 7.00 -16.58 13.18
C ILE A 17 6.22 -15.29 12.85
N VAL A 18 6.88 -14.28 12.27
CA VAL A 18 6.22 -13.03 11.88
C VAL A 18 5.24 -13.25 10.72
N MET A 19 5.67 -13.95 9.66
CA MET A 19 4.78 -14.27 8.52
C MET A 19 3.60 -15.13 8.96
N ASP A 20 3.88 -16.13 9.79
CA ASP A 20 2.91 -17.02 10.39
C ASP A 20 1.81 -16.27 11.15
N ARG A 21 2.21 -15.30 11.98
CA ARG A 21 1.29 -14.45 12.73
C ARG A 21 0.46 -13.57 11.79
N PHE A 22 1.08 -13.01 10.77
CA PHE A 22 0.40 -12.17 9.79
C PHE A 22 -0.67 -12.97 9.04
N ILE A 23 -0.33 -14.15 8.54
CA ILE A 23 -1.26 -15.02 7.81
C ILE A 23 -2.39 -15.50 8.70
N ALA A 24 -2.09 -15.93 9.93
CA ALA A 24 -3.12 -16.31 10.89
C ALA A 24 -4.10 -15.16 11.18
N LYS A 25 -3.59 -13.93 11.31
CA LYS A 25 -4.42 -12.73 11.47
C LYS A 25 -5.30 -12.49 10.24
N THR A 26 -4.75 -12.54 9.03
CA THR A 26 -5.50 -12.34 7.78
C THR A 26 -6.59 -13.40 7.60
N ILE A 27 -6.30 -14.67 7.91
CA ILE A 27 -7.29 -15.76 7.87
C ILE A 27 -8.41 -15.50 8.89
N ALA A 28 -8.06 -15.09 10.11
CA ALA A 28 -9.07 -14.78 11.14
C ALA A 28 -9.96 -13.59 10.74
N GLU A 29 -9.38 -12.52 10.19
CA GLU A 29 -10.12 -11.37 9.67
C GLU A 29 -11.05 -11.78 8.52
N LYS A 30 -10.59 -12.62 7.59
CA LYS A 30 -11.42 -13.15 6.49
C LYS A 30 -12.54 -14.06 6.98
N LYS A 31 -12.28 -14.95 7.94
CA LYS A 31 -13.33 -15.78 8.57
C LYS A 31 -14.40 -14.92 9.26
N GLN A 32 -14.00 -13.87 9.97
CA GLN A 32 -14.95 -12.94 10.60
C GLN A 32 -15.77 -12.15 9.58
N ALA A 33 -15.13 -11.70 8.49
CA ALA A 33 -15.83 -11.04 7.40
C ALA A 33 -16.85 -11.98 6.75
N TYR A 34 -16.46 -13.23 6.51
CA TYR A 34 -17.33 -14.27 5.95
C TYR A 34 -18.53 -14.59 6.85
N ALA A 35 -18.31 -14.79 8.15
CA ALA A 35 -19.39 -15.08 9.11
C ALA A 35 -20.40 -13.93 9.27
N LYS A 36 -20.06 -12.71 8.80
CA LYS A 36 -20.91 -11.52 8.86
C LYS A 36 -21.59 -11.22 7.51
N ARG A 37 -21.37 -12.03 6.47
CA ARG A 37 -22.01 -11.85 5.16
C ARG A 37 -23.46 -12.36 5.19
N GLU A 38 -24.40 -11.53 4.72
CA GLU A 38 -25.81 -11.90 4.48
C GLU A 38 -26.10 -12.19 2.99
N SER A 39 -25.18 -11.93 2.06
CA SER A 39 -25.41 -12.13 0.62
C SER A 39 -24.22 -12.76 -0.10
N ASP A 40 -24.54 -13.66 -1.04
CA ASP A 40 -23.65 -14.57 -1.79
C ASP A 40 -22.91 -13.92 -2.98
N ASP A 41 -23.00 -12.60 -3.14
CA ASP A 41 -22.63 -11.89 -4.38
C ASP A 41 -21.21 -11.28 -4.39
N GLU A 42 -20.36 -11.56 -3.40
CA GLU A 42 -18.97 -11.06 -3.37
C GLU A 42 -17.94 -12.11 -3.78
N GLU A 43 -17.03 -11.69 -4.67
CA GLU A 43 -15.84 -12.38 -5.18
C GLU A 43 -15.24 -13.38 -4.17
N SER A 44 -15.25 -14.66 -4.53
CA SER A 44 -14.70 -15.74 -3.71
C SER A 44 -13.17 -15.72 -3.81
N ASP A 45 -12.54 -15.11 -2.82
CA ASP A 45 -11.09 -15.24 -2.66
C ASP A 45 -10.74 -16.71 -2.39
N LEU A 46 -9.57 -17.15 -2.87
CA LEU A 46 -9.04 -18.51 -2.65
C LEU A 46 -9.12 -18.96 -1.19
N LEU A 47 -8.90 -18.05 -0.23
CA LEU A 47 -9.02 -18.32 1.19
C LEU A 47 -10.48 -18.54 1.63
N SER A 48 -11.44 -17.79 1.07
CA SER A 48 -12.86 -17.97 1.35
C SER A 48 -13.36 -19.31 0.83
N ALA A 49 -13.00 -19.69 -0.40
CA ALA A 49 -13.35 -20.99 -0.98
C ALA A 49 -12.82 -22.16 -0.12
N TYR A 50 -11.60 -22.03 0.41
CA TYR A 50 -11.01 -23.04 1.31
C TYR A 50 -11.68 -23.11 2.69
N ILE A 51 -12.23 -21.99 3.17
CA ILE A 51 -12.98 -21.94 4.43
C ILE A 51 -14.36 -22.59 4.23
N GLU A 52 -14.99 -22.38 3.09
CA GLU A 52 -16.29 -22.96 2.72
C GLU A 52 -16.23 -24.48 2.57
N GLU A 53 -15.20 -25.01 1.91
CA GLU A 53 -14.96 -26.45 1.76
C GLU A 53 -14.77 -27.15 3.12
N LYS A 54 -14.22 -26.44 4.11
CA LYS A 54 -13.94 -26.97 5.45
C LYS A 54 -15.19 -27.12 6.32
N GLU A 55 -16.21 -26.28 6.17
CA GLU A 55 -17.46 -26.43 6.95
C GLU A 55 -18.23 -27.71 6.54
N LEU A 56 -17.90 -28.31 5.39
CA LEU A 56 -18.53 -29.52 4.86
C LEU A 56 -17.84 -30.82 5.33
N ASP A 57 -16.55 -30.80 5.67
CA ASP A 57 -15.79 -31.98 6.12
C ASP A 57 -15.25 -31.77 7.55
N SER A 58 -15.96 -32.33 8.53
CA SER A 58 -15.69 -32.16 9.97
C SER A 58 -14.53 -33.00 10.50
N SER A 59 -13.68 -33.54 9.62
CA SER A 59 -12.56 -34.40 9.99
C SER A 59 -11.23 -33.64 10.05
N SER A 60 -10.65 -33.53 11.26
CA SER A 60 -9.30 -32.99 11.55
C SER A 60 -9.00 -31.52 11.23
N ALA A 61 -9.78 -30.62 11.83
CA ALA A 61 -9.65 -29.17 11.64
C ALA A 61 -8.23 -28.56 11.81
N SER A 62 -7.31 -29.21 12.53
CA SER A 62 -5.95 -28.72 12.78
C SER A 62 -4.99 -28.89 11.59
N ASP A 63 -5.14 -29.95 10.80
CA ASP A 63 -4.24 -30.21 9.67
C ASP A 63 -4.56 -29.29 8.49
N ASP A 64 -5.84 -29.00 8.24
CA ASP A 64 -6.22 -28.07 7.16
C ASP A 64 -5.86 -26.63 7.47
N GLU A 65 -5.89 -26.19 8.74
CA GLU A 65 -5.46 -24.84 9.10
C GLU A 65 -3.96 -24.65 8.82
N ARG A 66 -3.17 -25.68 9.13
CA ARG A 66 -1.75 -25.70 8.81
C ARG A 66 -1.52 -25.71 7.29
N PHE A 67 -2.26 -26.54 6.57
CA PHE A 67 -2.18 -26.61 5.11
C PHE A 67 -2.54 -25.27 4.45
N LEU A 68 -3.63 -24.63 4.88
CA LEU A 68 -4.08 -23.33 4.38
C LEU A 68 -3.01 -22.25 4.63
N ARG A 69 -2.42 -22.24 5.83
CA ARG A 69 -1.35 -21.31 6.18
C ARG A 69 -0.07 -21.56 5.38
N ASP A 70 0.34 -22.81 5.20
CA ASP A 70 1.52 -23.17 4.40
C ASP A 70 1.30 -22.82 2.91
N THR A 71 0.08 -23.00 2.40
CA THR A 71 -0.31 -22.63 1.03
C THR A 71 -0.32 -21.11 0.83
N ALA A 72 -0.91 -20.36 1.77
CA ALA A 72 -0.90 -18.91 1.76
C ALA A 72 0.54 -18.35 1.82
N MET A 73 1.41 -18.94 2.66
CA MET A 73 2.83 -18.60 2.69
C MET A 73 3.49 -18.83 1.33
N ASN A 74 3.24 -19.98 0.70
CA ASN A 74 3.83 -20.32 -0.59
C ASN A 74 3.45 -19.29 -1.67
N PHE A 75 2.17 -18.90 -1.74
CA PHE A 75 1.73 -17.88 -2.68
C PHE A 75 2.31 -16.50 -2.39
N MET A 76 2.39 -16.08 -1.13
CA MET A 76 3.00 -14.80 -0.76
C MET A 76 4.48 -14.75 -1.16
N LEU A 77 5.23 -15.82 -0.91
CA LEU A 77 6.65 -15.92 -1.28
C LEU A 77 6.82 -15.95 -2.80
N ALA A 78 6.01 -16.75 -3.50
CA ALA A 78 6.05 -16.85 -4.95
C ALA A 78 5.74 -15.51 -5.62
N GLY A 79 4.68 -14.82 -5.21
CA GLY A 79 4.25 -13.56 -5.81
C GLY A 79 5.16 -12.38 -5.49
N ARG A 80 5.64 -12.26 -4.25
CA ARG A 80 6.41 -11.07 -3.83
C ARG A 80 7.71 -10.92 -4.61
N ASP A 81 8.54 -11.95 -4.63
CA ASP A 81 9.92 -11.82 -5.12
C ASP A 81 9.98 -11.90 -6.65
N THR A 82 9.09 -12.69 -7.28
CA THR A 82 9.02 -12.81 -8.74
C THR A 82 8.37 -11.58 -9.37
N THR A 83 7.23 -11.11 -8.85
CA THR A 83 6.55 -9.90 -9.38
C THR A 83 7.39 -8.65 -9.09
N GLY A 84 8.01 -8.55 -7.91
CA GLY A 84 8.90 -7.43 -7.59
C GLY A 84 10.08 -7.32 -8.56
N SER A 85 10.72 -8.46 -8.86
CA SER A 85 11.81 -8.51 -9.84
C SER A 85 11.30 -8.24 -11.27
N GLY A 86 10.17 -8.83 -11.65
CA GLY A 86 9.55 -8.64 -12.97
C GLY A 86 9.19 -7.19 -13.25
N LEU A 87 8.57 -6.49 -12.29
CA LEU A 87 8.25 -5.07 -12.41
C LEU A 87 9.50 -4.21 -12.46
N SER A 88 10.53 -4.54 -11.67
CA SER A 88 11.80 -3.82 -11.70
C SER A 88 12.45 -3.89 -13.08
N TRP A 89 12.49 -5.08 -13.68
CA TRP A 89 12.97 -5.27 -15.05
C TRP A 89 12.08 -4.55 -16.07
N PHE A 90 10.77 -4.63 -15.92
CA PHE A 90 9.81 -3.96 -16.78
C PHE A 90 10.04 -2.45 -16.82
N PHE A 91 10.10 -1.77 -15.67
CA PHE A 91 10.36 -0.33 -15.62
C PHE A 91 11.76 0.02 -16.11
N TRP A 92 12.76 -0.82 -15.86
CA TRP A 92 14.09 -0.63 -16.41
C TRP A 92 14.08 -0.68 -17.94
N LEU A 93 13.41 -1.68 -18.54
CA LEU A 93 13.25 -1.81 -19.99
C LEU A 93 12.48 -0.64 -20.60
N LEU A 94 11.43 -0.16 -19.94
CA LEU A 94 10.71 1.04 -20.37
C LEU A 94 11.63 2.27 -20.38
N SER A 95 12.39 2.49 -19.30
CA SER A 95 13.32 3.64 -19.21
C SER A 95 14.41 3.64 -20.29
N LYS A 96 14.76 2.46 -20.82
CA LYS A 96 15.76 2.30 -21.90
C LYS A 96 15.15 2.39 -23.29
N ASN A 97 13.82 2.32 -23.42
CA ASN A 97 13.12 2.28 -24.71
C ASN A 97 11.98 3.31 -24.72
N PRO A 98 12.27 4.62 -24.84
CA PRO A 98 11.26 5.68 -24.77
C PRO A 98 10.16 5.55 -25.83
N ARG A 99 10.46 4.92 -26.97
CA ARG A 99 9.46 4.62 -28.01
C ARG A 99 8.39 3.61 -27.56
N VAL A 100 8.77 2.64 -26.73
CA VAL A 100 7.84 1.64 -26.18
C VAL A 100 7.03 2.24 -25.03
N GLU A 101 7.67 3.07 -24.21
CA GLU A 101 7.00 3.86 -23.17
C GLU A 101 5.92 4.78 -23.75
N GLU A 102 6.24 5.54 -24.81
CA GLU A 102 5.29 6.44 -25.46
C GLU A 102 4.07 5.69 -26.01
N LYS A 103 4.30 4.51 -26.63
CA LYS A 103 3.22 3.66 -27.11
C LYS A 103 2.34 3.12 -25.96
N LEU A 104 2.96 2.68 -24.86
CA LEU A 104 2.25 2.21 -23.67
C LEU A 104 1.39 3.34 -23.06
N LEU A 105 1.93 4.55 -22.97
CA LEU A 105 1.20 5.72 -22.48
C LEU A 105 0.02 6.10 -23.39
N GLN A 106 0.18 5.98 -24.71
CA GLN A 106 -0.93 6.17 -25.65
C GLN A 106 -2.04 5.14 -25.43
N GLU A 107 -1.70 3.85 -25.29
CA GLU A 107 -2.69 2.79 -25.01
C GLU A 107 -3.41 3.03 -23.68
N LEU A 108 -2.68 3.38 -22.61
CA LEU A 108 -3.26 3.69 -21.30
C LEU A 108 -4.19 4.92 -21.35
N ASN A 109 -3.81 5.97 -22.06
CA ASN A 109 -4.65 7.16 -22.24
C ASN A 109 -5.94 6.86 -23.03
N THR A 110 -5.92 5.84 -23.88
CA THR A 110 -7.09 5.41 -24.66
C THR A 110 -8.07 4.61 -23.79
N LEU A 111 -7.58 3.92 -22.76
CA LEU A 111 -8.39 3.14 -21.81
C LEU A 111 -8.89 3.96 -20.62
N SER A 112 -8.24 5.09 -20.30
CA SER A 112 -8.70 5.98 -19.24
C SER A 112 -10.01 6.66 -19.68
N PRO A 113 -11.07 6.68 -18.84
CA PRO A 113 -12.24 7.49 -19.13
C PRO A 113 -11.81 8.96 -19.32
N PRO A 114 -12.48 9.71 -20.22
CA PRO A 114 -12.08 11.08 -20.51
C PRO A 114 -12.00 11.85 -19.20
N LYS A 115 -10.80 12.33 -18.89
CA LYS A 115 -10.55 13.25 -17.80
C LYS A 115 -11.58 14.37 -17.99
N LYS A 116 -12.56 14.51 -17.09
CA LYS A 116 -13.46 15.66 -17.10
C LYS A 116 -12.55 16.88 -16.97
N VAL A 117 -12.22 17.48 -18.12
CA VAL A 117 -11.66 18.81 -18.18
C VAL A 117 -12.80 19.67 -17.66
N ASN A 118 -12.74 20.01 -16.37
CA ASN A 118 -13.49 21.13 -15.86
C ASN A 118 -13.05 22.31 -16.74
N SER A 119 -13.96 22.73 -17.62
CA SER A 119 -13.78 23.86 -18.50
C SER A 119 -13.36 25.08 -17.68
N PRO A 120 -12.51 25.96 -18.22
CA PRO A 120 -12.05 27.14 -17.50
C PRO A 120 -13.26 28.04 -17.28
N SER A 121 -13.76 28.09 -16.04
CA SER A 121 -14.69 29.12 -15.63
C SER A 121 -13.96 30.45 -15.74
N SER A 122 -14.21 31.13 -16.84
CA SER A 122 -13.93 32.54 -17.05
C SER A 122 -14.43 33.34 -15.85
N THR A 123 -13.51 33.98 -15.14
CA THR A 123 -13.68 35.35 -14.62
C THR A 123 -12.32 35.85 -14.09
N PRO A 124 -11.75 36.93 -14.66
CA PRO A 124 -10.72 37.70 -13.98
C PRO A 124 -11.43 38.68 -13.04
N LYS A 125 -11.28 38.52 -11.72
CA LYS A 125 -11.71 39.56 -10.77
C LYS A 125 -10.61 39.89 -9.77
N SER A 126 -10.17 41.15 -9.94
CA SER A 126 -9.69 42.11 -8.96
C SER A 126 -8.35 41.86 -8.26
N SER A 127 -7.40 42.69 -8.72
CA SER A 127 -6.31 43.32 -7.97
C SER A 127 -6.51 43.36 -6.44
N VAL A 128 -5.67 42.63 -5.72
CA VAL A 128 -5.45 42.83 -4.28
C VAL A 128 -4.25 43.75 -4.14
N SER A 129 -4.50 45.02 -3.80
CA SER A 129 -3.48 46.00 -3.44
C SER A 129 -2.95 45.70 -2.04
N TRP A 130 -1.65 45.45 -1.92
CA TRP A 130 -1.00 45.32 -0.61
C TRP A 130 -0.79 46.72 -0.03
N SER A 131 -1.73 47.16 0.80
CA SER A 131 -1.56 48.35 1.65
C SER A 131 -0.62 47.99 2.81
N THR A 132 0.56 48.59 2.81
CA THR A 132 1.56 48.49 3.88
C THR A 132 1.01 49.13 5.16
N SER A 133 0.59 48.31 6.14
CA SER A 133 0.51 48.76 7.53
C SER A 133 1.75 48.30 8.27
N ALA A 134 2.59 49.26 8.64
CA ALA A 134 3.76 49.07 9.49
C ALA A 134 3.35 48.67 10.92
N PRO A 135 4.12 47.81 11.61
CA PRO A 135 3.83 47.42 12.99
C PRO A 135 4.05 48.59 13.98
N PRO A 136 3.24 48.68 15.05
CA PRO A 136 3.19 49.85 15.92
C PRO A 136 4.17 49.72 17.08
N TYR A 137 5.46 49.93 16.85
CA TYR A 137 6.40 50.18 17.96
C TYR A 137 7.44 51.21 17.54
N ALA A 138 7.00 52.46 17.48
CA ALA A 138 7.90 53.61 17.37
C ALA A 138 7.30 54.80 18.13
N ASN A 139 7.41 54.80 19.46
CA ASN A 139 7.77 56.03 20.19
C ASN A 139 8.00 55.79 21.69
N ARG A 140 9.23 56.03 22.18
CA ARG A 140 9.46 56.95 23.31
C ARG A 140 10.95 57.31 23.45
N SER A 141 11.25 58.51 22.95
CA SER A 141 11.88 59.60 23.68
C SER A 141 13.16 59.33 24.51
N ALA A 142 14.26 59.87 24.00
CA ALA A 142 15.13 60.86 24.66
C ALA A 142 15.62 60.60 26.09
N SER A 143 16.94 60.52 26.26
CA SER A 143 17.76 61.66 26.74
C SER A 143 19.10 61.18 27.34
N SER A 144 20.11 62.06 27.25
CA SER A 144 21.32 62.10 28.10
C SER A 144 22.39 61.03 27.80
N ARG A 145 23.66 61.33 27.54
CA ARG A 145 24.49 62.54 27.69
C ARG A 145 25.84 62.31 26.99
N ARG A 146 26.43 63.41 26.53
CA ARG A 146 27.84 63.67 26.16
C ARG A 146 28.90 62.84 26.91
N SER A 147 29.86 62.30 26.15
CA SER A 147 31.32 62.66 26.08
C SER A 147 31.99 63.30 27.30
N PRO A 148 33.33 63.17 27.48
CA PRO A 148 34.37 63.00 26.46
C PRO A 148 35.14 61.69 26.47
#